data_AF-A0A4U6LCN9-F1
#
_entry.id   AF-A0A4U6LCN9-F1
#
_cell.length_a   1.000
_cell.length_b   1.000
_cell.length_c   1.000
_cell.angle_alpha   90.00
_cell.angle_beta   90.00
_cell.angle_gamma   90.00
#
_symmetry.space_group_name_H-M   'P 1'
#
loop_
_entity.id
_entity.type
_entity.pdbx_description
1 polymer ?
#
loop_
_entity_poly.entity_id
_entity_poly.type
_entity_poly.pdbx_seq_one_letter_code
_entity_poly.pdbx_strand_id
1 'polypeptide(L)' 'VLLTQVEVDAHDPAFSNPTKYIGPIYDNDQAKTLHAEKGWIFKADGKAFRRVVPSPQPKRIVESDAIRT' A
#
# COMPACT_ATOMS: atom_id res chain seq x y z
N VAL A 1 -9.13 20.38 -12.32
CA VAL A 1 -8.68 19.13 -11.66
C VAL A 1 -7.62 19.51 -10.64
N LEU A 2 -7.71 19.00 -9.41
CA LEU A 2 -6.70 19.20 -8.36
C LEU A 2 -5.99 17.87 -8.09
N LEU A 3 -4.66 17.85 -8.21
CA LEU A 3 -3.82 16.73 -7.76
C LEU A 3 -3.58 16.88 -6.26
N THR A 4 -3.69 15.80 -5.51
CA THR A 4 -3.46 15.81 -4.06
C THR A 4 -2.27 14.93 -3.71
N GLN A 5 -1.28 15.52 -3.05
CA GLN A 5 -0.11 14.83 -2.52
C GLN A 5 -0.17 14.83 -1.00
N VAL A 6 0.30 13.74 -0.40
CA VAL A 6 0.31 13.55 1.04
C VAL A 6 1.74 13.27 1.50
N GLU A 7 2.26 14.14 2.34
CA GLU A 7 3.55 13.95 3.00
C GLU A 7 3.44 12.84 4.05
N VAL A 8 4.45 11.97 4.10
CA VAL A 8 4.57 10.85 5.04
C VAL A 8 6.01 10.79 5.59
N ASP A 9 6.24 10.07 6.69
CA ASP A 9 7.59 9.83 7.18
C ASP A 9 8.34 8.82 6.31
N ALA A 10 9.55 9.14 5.84
CA ALA A 10 10.37 8.18 5.11
C ALA A 10 10.81 6.98 5.97
N HIS A 11 10.83 7.13 7.30
CA HIS A 11 11.21 6.08 8.25
C HIS A 11 10.00 5.41 8.93
N ASP A 12 8.79 5.60 8.38
CA ASP A 12 7.58 4.98 8.94
C ASP A 12 7.74 3.44 8.98
N PRO A 13 7.48 2.77 10.13
CA PRO A 13 7.55 1.31 10.23
C PRO A 13 6.66 0.55 9.22
N ALA A 14 5.63 1.19 8.65
CA ALA A 14 4.79 0.59 7.62
C ALA A 14 5.57 0.22 6.34
N PHE A 15 6.73 0.85 6.09
CA PHE A 15 7.58 0.48 4.95
C PHE A 15 8.27 -0.87 5.15
N SER A 16 8.63 -1.23 6.39
CA SER A 16 9.23 -2.53 6.69
C SER A 16 8.19 -3.63 6.95
N ASN A 17 6.98 -3.27 7.37
CA ASN A 17 5.86 -4.22 7.51
C ASN A 17 4.60 -3.74 6.77
N PRO A 18 4.48 -4.03 5.46
CA PRO A 18 3.29 -3.74 4.66
C PRO A 18 2.03 -4.46 5.16
N THR A 19 0.92 -3.74 5.34
CA THR A 19 -0.33 -4.31 5.89
C THR A 19 -1.56 -3.99 5.08
N LYS A 20 -1.53 -2.98 4.21
CA LYS A 20 -2.73 -2.54 3.47
C LYS A 20 -2.95 -3.39 2.24
N TYR A 21 -4.04 -4.14 2.22
CA TYR A 21 -4.46 -4.96 1.09
C TYR A 21 -4.90 -4.09 -0.10
N ILE A 22 -4.44 -4.46 -1.30
CA ILE A 22 -4.79 -3.81 -2.56
C ILE A 22 -5.11 -4.83 -3.66
N GLY A 23 -5.88 -4.40 -4.65
CA GLY A 23 -6.10 -5.19 -5.87
C GLY A 23 -6.87 -6.50 -5.67
N PRO A 24 -6.81 -7.40 -6.66
CA PRO A 24 -7.59 -8.64 -6.70
C PRO A 24 -7.06 -9.70 -5.73
N ILE A 25 -7.82 -10.79 -5.59
CA ILE A 25 -7.42 -12.00 -4.86
C ILE A 25 -6.60 -12.95 -5.74
N TYR A 26 -5.72 -13.70 -5.12
CA TYR A 26 -4.83 -14.68 -5.73
C TYR A 26 -4.89 -15.99 -4.96
N ASP A 27 -4.63 -17.10 -5.64
CA ASP A 27 -4.29 -18.34 -4.96
C ASP A 27 -2.82 -18.33 -4.49
N ASN A 28 -2.43 -19.39 -3.77
CA ASN A 28 -1.10 -19.50 -3.18
C ASN A 28 0.01 -19.57 -4.24
N ASP A 29 -0.22 -20.27 -5.36
CA ASP A 29 0.81 -20.52 -6.37
C ASP A 29 1.03 -19.27 -7.23
N GLN A 30 -0.05 -18.56 -7.56
CA GLN A 30 0.00 -17.23 -8.17
C GLN A 30 0.73 -16.23 -7.27
N ALA A 31 0.41 -16.19 -5.97
CA ALA A 31 1.06 -15.28 -5.03
C ALA A 31 2.57 -15.55 -4.90
N LYS A 32 2.99 -16.83 -4.82
CA LYS A 32 4.41 -17.22 -4.80
C LYS A 32 5.13 -16.84 -6.08
N THR A 33 4.51 -17.08 -7.24
CA THR A 33 5.07 -16.71 -8.55
C THR A 33 5.29 -15.20 -8.64
N LEU A 34 4.26 -14.41 -8.33
CA LEU A 34 4.33 -12.95 -8.37
C LEU A 34 5.29 -12.37 -7.31
N HIS A 35 5.43 -13.03 -6.16
CA HIS A 35 6.44 -12.67 -5.18
C HIS A 35 7.86 -12.86 -5.75
N ALA A 36 8.13 -14.02 -6.36
CA ALA A 36 9.44 -14.31 -6.95
C ALA A 36 9.78 -13.40 -8.13
N GLU A 37 8.81 -13.12 -9.01
CA GLU A 37 9.04 -12.32 -10.22
C GLU A 37 9.11 -10.81 -9.94
N LYS A 38 8.28 -10.31 -9.03
CA LYS A 38 8.06 -8.86 -8.86
C LYS A 38 8.43 -8.32 -7.47
N GLY A 39 8.82 -9.20 -6.55
CA GLY A 39 9.06 -8.83 -5.15
C GLY A 39 7.81 -8.34 -4.42
N TRP A 40 6.62 -8.64 -4.92
CA TRP A 40 5.38 -8.23 -4.27
C TRP A 40 5.16 -9.01 -2.98
N ILE A 41 4.69 -8.32 -1.94
CA ILE A 41 4.40 -8.93 -0.65
C ILE A 41 2.92 -9.27 -0.59
N PHE A 42 2.61 -10.51 -0.21
CA PHE A 42 1.25 -11.01 -0.07
C PHE A 42 0.98 -11.41 1.38
N LYS A 43 -0.26 -11.23 1.82
CA LYS A 43 -0.78 -11.77 3.09
C LYS A 43 -2.09 -12.50 2.84
N ALA A 44 -2.41 -13.44 3.72
CA ALA A 44 -3.66 -14.20 3.65
C ALA A 44 -4.86 -13.26 3.91
N ASP A 45 -5.85 -13.32 3.03
CA ASP A 45 -7.15 -12.66 3.16
C ASP A 45 -8.24 -13.75 3.07
N GLY A 46 -8.52 -14.37 4.22
CA GLY A 46 -9.33 -15.58 4.31
C GLY A 46 -8.62 -16.80 3.71
N LYS A 47 -9.25 -17.44 2.71
CA LYS A 47 -8.68 -18.60 1.99
C LYS A 47 -7.79 -18.21 0.80
N ALA A 48 -7.78 -16.93 0.45
CA ALA A 48 -7.02 -16.41 -0.68
C ALA A 48 -5.87 -15.52 -0.18
N PHE A 49 -5.08 -15.00 -1.11
CA PHE A 49 -3.99 -14.08 -0.85
C PHE A 49 -4.25 -12.75 -1.56
N ARG A 50 -3.83 -11.65 -0.96
CA ARG A 50 -3.85 -10.32 -1.59
C ARG A 50 -2.53 -9.62 -1.39
N ARG A 51 -2.16 -8.82 -2.38
CA ARG A 51 -0.97 -7.97 -2.29
C ARG A 51 -1.18 -6.96 -1.18
N VAL A 52 -0.17 -6.80 -0.34
CA VAL A 52 -0.10 -5.75 0.66
C VAL A 52 0.97 -4.73 0.30
N VAL A 53 0.71 -3.48 0.65
CA VAL A 53 1.65 -2.36 0.48
C VAL A 53 1.81 -1.58 1.78
N PRO A 54 2.91 -0.81 1.92
CA PRO A 54 3.04 0.15 3.01
C PRO A 54 1.83 1.09 3.06
N SER A 55 1.38 1.39 4.27
CA SER A 55 0.34 2.39 4.52
C SER A 55 0.78 3.29 5.65
N PRO A 56 1.81 4.14 5.41
CA PRO A 56 2.35 5.03 6.42
C PRO A 56 1.33 6.07 6.88
N GLN A 57 1.55 6.62 8.07
CA GLN A 57 0.66 7.64 8.64
C GLN A 57 0.80 8.95 7.84
N PRO A 58 -0.31 9.52 7.32
CA PRO A 58 -0.26 10.83 6.67
C PRO A 58 0.13 11.92 7.67
N LYS A 59 1.07 12.79 7.28
CA LYS A 59 1.51 13.95 8.07
C LYS A 59 0.85 15.25 7.63
N ARG A 60 0.82 15.52 6.33
CA ARG A 60 0.29 16.77 5.77
C ARG A 60 -0.25 16.57 4.35
N ILE A 61 -1.38 17.19 4.02
CA ILE A 61 -1.83 17.33 2.63
C ILE A 61 -1.15 18.58 2.06
N VAL A 62 -0.36 18.43 1.01
CA VAL A 62 0.45 19.52 0.44
C VAL A 62 -0.44 20.65 -0.08
N GLU A 63 -1.56 20.32 -0.71
CA GLU A 63 -2.49 21.27 -1.31
C GLU A 63 -3.62 21.74 -0.35
N SER A 64 -3.43 21.63 0.98
CA SER A 64 -4.46 21.97 1.98
C SER A 64 -5.04 23.37 1.82
N ASP A 65 -4.21 24.36 1.50
CA ASP A 65 -4.64 25.76 1.36
C ASP A 65 -5.58 25.95 0.17
N ALA A 66 -5.36 25.22 -0.92
CA ALA A 66 -6.21 25.26 -2.10
C ALA A 66 -7.56 24.55 -1.89
N ILE A 67 -7.67 23.68 -0.88
CA ILE A 67 -8.89 22.91 -0.58
C ILE A 67 -9.83 23.66 0.38
N ARG A 68 -9.29 24.50 1.29
CA ARG A 68 -10.03 25.10 2.41
C ARG A 68 -10.81 26.39 2.07
N THR A 69 -11.06 26.65 0.78
CA THR A 69 -11.78 27.84 0.30
C THR A 69 -13.28 27.78 0.55
#